data_AF-A0A962NMG9-F1
#
_entry.id   AF-A0A962NMG9-F1
#
_cell.length_a   1.000
_cell.length_b   1.000
_cell.length_c   1.000
_cell.angle_alpha   90.00
_cell.angle_beta   90.00
_cell.angle_gamma   90.00
#
_symmetry.space_group_name_H-M   'P 1'
#
loop_
_entity.id
_entity.type
_entity.pdbx_description
1 polymer ?
#
loop_
_entity_poly.entity_id
_entity_poly.type
_entity_poly.pdbx_seq_one_letter_code
_entity_poly.pdbx_strand_id
1 'polypeptide(L)'
;EAFGFLSVMVEAVLKMLVRRAALVTAAISSAIMGNIALGESYIAIILGGQLFKGAFDDADIDSSVLSRSLEEGSTLTTGLIPWTTSGAFYAATLGVPTLDYIQWSFLNWINPLIGILFAWLGIALFRKRVATDQDD
;
A
#
# COMPACT_ATOMS: atom_id res chain seq x y z
N GLU A 1 -39.98 -10.76 13.45
CA GLU A 1 -39.49 -9.65 12.61
C GLU A 1 -38.36 -8.95 13.34
N ALA A 2 -37.15 -9.47 13.22
CA ALA A 2 -36.04 -9.11 14.09
C ALA A 2 -34.98 -8.34 13.27
N PHE A 3 -34.76 -7.08 13.63
CA PHE A 3 -33.55 -6.29 13.34
C PHE A 3 -33.19 -5.92 11.89
N GLY A 4 -34.16 -5.62 11.01
CA GLY A 4 -33.87 -5.08 9.67
C GLY A 4 -33.07 -3.76 9.66
N PHE A 5 -33.16 -2.95 10.73
CA PHE A 5 -32.32 -1.76 10.89
C PHE A 5 -30.85 -2.10 11.20
N LEU A 6 -30.61 -3.16 11.98
CA LEU A 6 -29.25 -3.58 12.34
C LEU A 6 -28.49 -4.11 11.12
N SER A 7 -29.17 -4.87 10.24
CA SER A 7 -28.55 -5.34 8.99
C SER A 7 -28.14 -4.18 8.09
N VAL A 8 -28.95 -3.11 8.00
CA VAL A 8 -28.60 -1.91 7.22
C VAL A 8 -27.41 -1.17 7.82
N MET A 9 -27.34 -1.04 9.15
CA MET A 9 -26.18 -0.41 9.82
C MET A 9 -24.89 -1.21 9.59
N VAL A 10 -24.95 -2.54 9.75
CA VAL A 10 -23.80 -3.43 9.54
C VAL A 10 -23.35 -3.37 8.08
N GLU A 11 -24.28 -3.40 7.12
CA GLU A 11 -23.96 -3.32 5.70
C GLU A 11 -23.31 -1.97 5.33
N ALA A 12 -23.75 -0.86 5.93
CA ALA A 12 -23.13 0.45 5.73
C ALA A 12 -21.67 0.49 6.25
N VAL A 13 -21.42 -0.08 7.43
CA VAL A 13 -20.06 -0.18 7.99
C VAL A 13 -19.17 -1.08 7.12
N LEU A 14 -19.69 -2.23 6.68
CA LEU A 14 -18.95 -3.14 5.80
C LEU A 14 -18.62 -2.48 4.46
N LYS A 15 -19.56 -1.77 3.83
CA LYS A 15 -19.31 -1.02 2.59
C LYS A 15 -18.22 0.03 2.78
N MET A 16 -18.20 0.72 3.92
CA MET A 16 -17.15 1.69 4.25
C MET A 16 -15.78 1.02 4.42
N LEU A 17 -15.71 -0.11 5.14
CA LEU A 17 -14.47 -0.86 5.33
C LEU A 17 -13.92 -1.39 4.00
N VAL A 18 -14.77 -1.97 3.16
CA VAL A 18 -14.37 -2.46 1.83
C VAL A 18 -13.86 -1.31 0.97
N ARG A 19 -14.49 -0.12 1.02
CA ARG A 19 -14.02 1.06 0.28
C ARG A 19 -12.62 1.49 0.72
N ARG A 20 -12.35 1.48 2.03
CA ARG A 20 -11.03 1.82 2.59
C ARG A 20 -9.97 0.78 2.24
N ALA A 21 -10.30 -0.51 2.36
CA ALA A 21 -9.42 -1.61 1.97
C ALA A 21 -9.08 -1.59 0.47
N ALA A 22 -10.07 -1.29 -0.37
CA ALA A 22 -9.88 -1.11 -1.82
C ALA A 22 -8.93 0.06 -2.12
N LEU A 23 -9.03 1.16 -1.36
CA LEU A 23 -8.14 2.31 -1.54
C LEU A 23 -6.68 1.98 -1.19
N VAL A 24 -6.45 1.25 -0.09
CA VAL A 24 -5.11 0.74 0.28
C VAL A 24 -4.57 -0.22 -0.79
N THR A 25 -5.41 -1.13 -1.26
CA THR A 25 -5.05 -2.07 -2.34
C THR A 25 -4.65 -1.32 -3.61
N ALA A 26 -5.42 -0.28 -3.97
CA ALA A 26 -5.12 0.57 -5.11
C ALA A 26 -3.77 1.28 -4.93
N ALA A 27 -3.51 1.88 -3.76
CA ALA A 27 -2.24 2.54 -3.47
C ALA A 27 -1.03 1.59 -3.58
N ILE A 28 -1.10 0.39 -3.00
CA ILE A 28 -0.03 -0.62 -3.10
C ILE A 28 0.16 -1.03 -4.57
N SER A 29 -0.92 -1.36 -5.28
CA SER A 29 -0.83 -1.79 -6.68
C SER A 29 -0.27 -0.70 -7.60
N SER A 30 -0.68 0.56 -7.39
CA SER A 30 -0.16 1.71 -8.13
C SER A 30 1.29 2.02 -7.79
N ALA A 31 1.72 1.82 -6.55
CA ALA A 31 3.14 1.93 -6.17
C ALA A 31 3.98 0.89 -6.93
N ILE A 32 3.54 -0.37 -6.98
CA ILE A 32 4.22 -1.43 -7.73
C ILE A 32 4.26 -1.09 -9.24
N MET A 33 3.12 -0.74 -9.84
CA MET A 33 3.06 -0.35 -11.25
C MET A 33 3.92 0.87 -11.56
N GLY A 34 3.89 1.87 -10.67
CA GLY A 34 4.72 3.07 -10.78
C GLY A 34 6.19 2.72 -10.75
N ASN A 35 6.61 1.81 -9.86
CA ASN A 35 7.99 1.36 -9.76
C ASN A 35 8.45 0.63 -11.03
N ILE A 36 7.61 -0.25 -11.59
CA ILE A 36 7.85 -0.94 -12.86
C ILE A 36 8.02 0.08 -14.01
N ALA A 37 7.16 1.09 -14.07
CA ALA A 37 7.15 2.07 -15.17
C ALA A 37 8.24 3.15 -15.05
N LEU A 38 8.51 3.64 -13.84
CA LEU A 38 9.42 4.76 -13.58
C LEU A 38 10.87 4.32 -13.40
N GLY A 39 11.12 3.04 -13.11
CA GLY A 39 12.46 2.49 -12.91
C GLY A 39 13.14 2.93 -11.61
N GLU A 40 12.51 3.79 -10.82
CA GLU A 40 13.01 4.27 -9.54
C GLU A 40 11.90 4.38 -8.49
N SER A 41 12.17 3.85 -7.29
CA SER A 41 11.17 3.73 -6.22
C SER A 41 10.80 5.07 -5.59
N TYR A 42 11.75 5.98 -5.47
CA TYR A 42 11.54 7.29 -4.86
C TYR A 42 10.49 8.12 -5.61
N ILE A 43 10.54 8.11 -6.95
CA ILE A 43 9.59 8.85 -7.80
C ILE A 43 8.19 8.21 -7.68
N ALA A 44 8.11 6.87 -7.66
CA ALA A 44 6.86 6.15 -7.47
C ALA A 44 6.19 6.48 -6.12
N ILE A 45 6.98 6.59 -5.05
CA ILE A 45 6.48 6.95 -3.71
C ILE A 45 5.97 8.40 -3.68
N ILE A 46 6.73 9.37 -4.21
CA ILE A 46 6.31 10.77 -4.20
C ILE A 46 5.04 10.98 -5.02
N LEU A 47 5.02 10.45 -6.25
CA LEU A 47 3.88 10.60 -7.15
C LEU A 47 2.64 9.91 -6.56
N GLY A 48 2.80 8.69 -6.05
CA GLY A 48 1.73 7.96 -5.36
C GLY A 48 1.20 8.74 -4.15
N GLY A 49 2.09 9.32 -3.35
CA GLY A 49 1.72 10.15 -2.22
C GLY A 49 0.87 11.35 -2.63
N GLN A 50 1.26 12.06 -3.70
CA GLN A 50 0.51 13.21 -4.21
C GLN A 50 -0.85 12.82 -4.79
N LEU A 51 -0.92 11.71 -5.53
CA LEU A 51 -2.15 11.25 -6.20
C LEU A 51 -3.18 10.71 -5.21
N PHE A 52 -2.75 9.92 -4.23
CA PHE A 52 -3.67 9.25 -3.30
C PHE A 52 -4.00 10.07 -2.06
N LYS A 53 -3.26 11.15 -1.76
CA LYS A 53 -3.49 12.00 -0.58
C LYS A 53 -4.95 12.45 -0.45
N GLY A 54 -5.52 13.02 -1.52
CA GLY A 54 -6.92 13.49 -1.51
C GLY A 54 -7.91 12.36 -1.26
N ALA A 55 -7.72 11.20 -1.90
CA ALA A 55 -8.62 10.07 -1.73
C ALA A 55 -8.54 9.45 -0.31
N PHE A 56 -7.36 9.46 0.33
CA PHE A 56 -7.18 9.01 1.71
C PHE A 56 -7.79 10.00 2.71
N ASP A 57 -7.64 11.30 2.46
CA ASP A 57 -8.28 12.36 3.24
C ASP A 57 -9.82 12.26 3.16
N ASP A 58 -10.40 12.06 1.97
CA ASP A 58 -11.84 11.88 1.75
C ASP A 58 -12.38 10.58 2.38
N ALA A 59 -11.53 9.57 2.52
CA ALA A 59 -11.86 8.30 3.17
C ALA A 59 -11.68 8.35 4.70
N ASP A 60 -11.18 9.45 5.24
CA ASP A 60 -10.90 9.67 6.67
C ASP A 60 -9.92 8.60 7.22
N ILE A 61 -8.89 8.33 6.43
CA ILE A 61 -7.77 7.44 6.75
C ILE A 61 -6.54 8.30 7.08
N ASP A 62 -5.77 7.88 8.06
CA ASP A 62 -4.53 8.55 8.44
C ASP A 62 -3.46 8.47 7.34
N SER A 63 -2.71 9.54 7.13
CA SER A 63 -1.65 9.61 6.11
C SER A 63 -0.50 8.63 6.36
N SER A 64 -0.33 8.14 7.60
CA SER A 64 0.61 7.05 7.92
C SER A 64 0.26 5.75 7.19
N VAL A 65 -1.02 5.46 6.99
CA VAL A 65 -1.48 4.27 6.24
C VAL A 65 -1.11 4.42 4.77
N LEU A 66 -1.28 5.62 4.20
CA LEU A 66 -0.86 5.91 2.83
C LEU A 66 0.65 5.74 2.67
N SER A 67 1.43 6.38 3.53
CA SER A 67 2.90 6.28 3.51
C SER A 67 3.37 4.82 3.60
N ARG A 68 2.84 4.08 4.58
CA ARG A 68 3.13 2.65 4.72
C ARG A 68 2.77 1.87 3.46
N SER A 69 1.60 2.10 2.87
CA SER A 69 1.13 1.40 1.67
C SER A 69 2.06 1.63 0.48
N LEU A 70 2.54 2.87 0.30
CA LEU A 70 3.47 3.22 -0.76
C LEU A 70 4.86 2.62 -0.54
N GLU A 71 5.35 2.62 0.71
CA GLU A 71 6.61 1.96 1.08
C GLU A 71 6.55 0.45 0.86
N GLU A 72 5.48 -0.22 1.29
CA GLU A 72 5.29 -1.66 1.08
C GLU A 72 5.24 -2.01 -0.42
N GLY A 73 4.63 -1.16 -1.24
CA GLY A 73 4.50 -1.35 -2.67
C GLY A 73 5.77 -1.04 -3.46
N SER A 74 6.53 0.00 -3.12
CA SER A 74 7.69 0.45 -3.91
C SER A 74 9.03 -0.07 -3.39
N THR A 75 9.25 -0.08 -2.08
CA THR A 75 10.57 -0.33 -1.49
C THR A 75 10.99 -1.79 -1.61
N LEU A 76 10.04 -2.72 -1.51
CA LEU A 76 10.32 -4.15 -1.61
C LEU A 76 10.27 -4.66 -3.06
N THR A 77 9.49 -4.02 -3.93
CA THR A 77 9.40 -4.45 -5.33
C THR A 77 10.51 -3.86 -6.22
N THR A 78 11.19 -2.78 -5.79
CA THR A 78 12.23 -2.14 -6.60
C THR A 78 13.36 -3.10 -6.94
N GLY A 79 13.79 -3.91 -5.96
CA GLY A 79 14.83 -4.91 -6.15
C GLY A 79 14.42 -6.09 -7.02
N LEU A 80 13.15 -6.25 -7.38
CA LEU A 80 12.67 -7.33 -8.25
C LEU A 80 12.68 -6.96 -9.74
N ILE A 81 12.86 -5.67 -10.05
CA ILE A 81 12.74 -5.14 -11.40
C ILE A 81 14.14 -5.00 -12.02
N PRO A 82 14.45 -5.67 -13.15
CA PRO A 82 15.82 -5.75 -13.66
C PRO A 82 16.43 -4.42 -14.09
N TRP A 83 15.59 -3.44 -14.46
CA TRP A 83 16.03 -2.13 -14.94
C TRP A 83 16.04 -1.04 -13.86
N THR A 84 15.78 -1.38 -12.59
CA THR A 84 15.98 -0.45 -11.48
C THR A 84 17.43 -0.49 -11.01
N THR A 85 17.88 0.60 -10.38
CA THR A 85 19.21 0.67 -9.77
C THR A 85 19.43 -0.45 -8.74
N SER A 86 18.41 -0.76 -7.93
CA SER A 86 18.49 -1.82 -6.91
C SER A 86 18.55 -3.23 -7.53
N GLY A 87 17.74 -3.49 -8.56
CA GLY A 87 17.74 -4.78 -9.25
C GLY A 87 19.05 -5.07 -9.95
N ALA A 88 19.65 -4.05 -10.58
CA ALA A 88 20.97 -4.14 -11.20
C ALA A 88 22.07 -4.37 -10.17
N PHE A 89 22.00 -3.70 -9.01
CA PHE A 89 22.95 -3.91 -7.91
C PHE A 89 22.89 -5.35 -7.37
N TYR A 90 21.70 -5.92 -7.19
CA TYR A 90 21.55 -7.31 -6.75
C TYR A 90 22.07 -8.30 -7.79
N ALA A 91 21.79 -8.09 -9.07
CA ALA A 91 22.28 -8.95 -10.13
C ALA A 91 23.82 -8.92 -10.22
N ALA A 92 24.43 -7.73 -10.11
CA ALA A 92 25.88 -7.56 -10.12
C ALA A 92 26.55 -8.19 -8.89
N THR A 93 25.92 -8.08 -7.71
CA THR A 93 26.47 -8.60 -6.45
C THR A 93 26.35 -10.11 -6.35
N LEU A 94 25.20 -10.67 -6.74
CA LEU A 94 24.93 -12.12 -6.66
C LEU A 94 25.49 -12.89 -7.86
N GLY A 95 25.86 -12.20 -8.94
CA GLY A 95 26.37 -12.81 -10.18
C GLY A 95 25.30 -13.60 -10.95
N VAL A 96 24.02 -13.42 -10.62
CA VAL A 96 22.88 -14.07 -11.28
C VAL A 96 21.90 -13.03 -11.83
N PRO A 97 21.23 -13.29 -12.97
CA PRO A 97 20.21 -12.40 -13.50
C PRO A 97 19.06 -12.16 -12.52
N THR A 98 18.42 -10.99 -12.59
CA THR A 98 17.27 -10.63 -11.75
C THR A 98 16.13 -11.63 -11.82
N LEU A 99 15.85 -12.16 -13.02
CA LEU A 99 14.80 -13.15 -13.24
C LEU A 99 15.07 -14.48 -12.51
N ASP A 100 16.31 -14.80 -12.16
CA ASP A 100 16.64 -16.04 -11.46
C ASP A 100 16.44 -15.92 -9.95
N TYR A 101 16.74 -14.76 -9.34
CA TYR A 101 16.54 -14.56 -7.90
C TYR A 101 15.13 -14.07 -7.54
N ILE A 102 14.37 -13.51 -8.49
CA ILE A 102 13.03 -12.97 -8.25
C ILE A 102 12.09 -14.02 -7.64
N GLN A 103 12.22 -15.29 -8.07
CA GLN A 103 11.41 -16.41 -7.57
C GLN A 103 11.72 -16.78 -6.12
N TRP A 104 12.97 -16.55 -5.67
CA TRP A 104 13.42 -16.84 -4.31
C TRP A 104 13.17 -15.68 -3.34
N SER A 105 12.74 -14.53 -3.87
CA SER A 105 12.55 -13.29 -3.11
C SER A 105 11.20 -13.25 -2.39
N PHE A 106 10.88 -14.28 -1.61
CA PHE A 106 9.58 -14.48 -0.99
C PHE A 106 9.11 -13.30 -0.15
N LEU A 107 10.00 -12.66 0.61
CA LEU A 107 9.68 -11.49 1.42
C LEU A 107 9.05 -10.38 0.58
N ASN A 108 9.62 -10.10 -0.59
CA ASN A 108 9.18 -9.01 -1.46
C ASN A 108 7.80 -9.28 -2.07
N TRP A 109 7.45 -10.54 -2.28
CA TRP A 109 6.12 -10.95 -2.76
C TRP A 109 5.10 -11.00 -1.62
N ILE A 110 5.48 -11.54 -0.47
CA ILE A 110 4.56 -11.78 0.65
C ILE A 110 4.18 -10.47 1.34
N ASN A 111 5.10 -9.52 1.46
CA ASN A 111 4.84 -8.28 2.19
C ASN A 111 3.65 -7.47 1.63
N PRO A 112 3.58 -7.11 0.34
CA PRO A 112 2.42 -6.39 -0.20
C PRO A 112 1.13 -7.22 -0.09
N LEU A 113 1.21 -8.55 -0.19
CA LEU A 113 0.04 -9.43 0.00
C LEU A 113 -0.48 -9.39 1.45
N ILE A 114 0.41 -9.39 2.45
CA ILE A 114 0.03 -9.25 3.86
C ILE A 114 -0.53 -7.84 4.12
N GLY A 115 0.07 -6.81 3.55
CA GLY A 115 -0.42 -5.42 3.66
C GLY A 115 -1.86 -5.28 3.16
N ILE A 116 -2.15 -5.84 1.97
CA ILE A 116 -3.51 -5.91 1.41
C ILE A 116 -4.41 -6.74 2.33
N LEU A 117 -3.99 -7.94 2.75
CA LEU A 117 -4.77 -8.80 3.62
C LEU A 117 -5.18 -8.09 4.93
N PHE A 118 -4.26 -7.37 5.57
CA PHE A 118 -4.54 -6.60 6.78
C PHE A 118 -5.54 -5.48 6.51
N ALA A 119 -5.42 -4.77 5.39
CA ALA A 119 -6.40 -3.75 5.01
C ALA A 119 -7.81 -4.34 4.83
N TRP A 120 -7.93 -5.52 4.22
CA TRP A 120 -9.21 -6.22 4.05
C TRP A 120 -9.78 -6.80 5.35
N LEU A 121 -8.92 -7.22 6.28
CA LEU A 121 -9.31 -7.62 7.64
C LEU A 121 -9.71 -6.43 8.53
N GLY A 122 -9.60 -5.20 8.04
CA GLY A 122 -9.85 -3.99 8.83
C GLY A 122 -8.75 -3.67 9.84
N ILE A 123 -7.63 -4.40 9.78
CA ILE A 123 -6.49 -4.27 10.67
C ILE A 123 -5.55 -3.21 10.09
N ALA A 124 -5.01 -2.34 10.96
CA ALA A 124 -4.10 -1.25 10.58
C ALA A 124 -4.69 -0.17 9.65
N LEU A 125 -6.02 -0.04 9.58
CA LEU A 125 -6.70 1.14 9.03
C LEU A 125 -6.86 2.20 10.13
N PHE A 126 -5.81 2.99 10.36
CA PHE A 126 -5.86 4.09 11.30
C PHE A 126 -6.73 5.23 10.74
N ARG A 127 -7.62 5.74 11.58
CA ARG A 127 -8.41 6.94 11.29
C ARG A 127 -7.56 8.18 11.56
N LYS A 128 -7.75 9.23 10.77
CA LYS A 128 -7.07 10.51 10.93
C LYS A 128 -7.19 10.98 12.37
N ARG A 129 -6.07 11.19 13.07
CA ARG A 129 -6.12 11.87 14.37
C ARG A 129 -6.58 13.31 14.12
N VAL A 130 -7.75 13.67 14.66
CA VAL A 130 -8.08 15.08 14.85
C VAL A 130 -7.02 15.61 15.80
N ALA A 131 -6.15 16.50 15.31
CA ALA A 131 -5.28 17.25 16.19
C ALA A 131 -6.20 17.99 17.16
N THR A 132 -6.27 17.51 18.40
CA THR A 132 -6.73 18.35 19.49
C THR A 132 -5.66 19.42 19.58
N ASP A 133 -6.00 20.66 19.23
CA ASP A 133 -5.22 21.81 19.66
C ASP A 133 -5.09 21.69 21.18
N GLN A 134 -3.93 21.19 21.62
CA GLN A 134 -3.40 21.54 22.92
C GLN A 134 -2.84 22.94 22.74
N ASP A 135 -3.74 23.91 22.91
CA ASP A 135 -3.37 25.15 23.57
C ASP A 135 -2.69 24.77 24.89
N ASP A 136 -1.38 25.00 24.97
CA ASP A 136 -0.62 25.52 26.13
C ASP A 136 0.86 25.71 25.75
#